data_AF-H5Y4M9-F1
#
_entry.id   AF-H5Y4M9-F1
#
_cell.length_a   1.000
_cell.length_b   1.000
_cell.length_c   1.000
_cell.angle_alpha   90.00
_cell.angle_beta   90.00
_cell.angle_gamma   90.00
#
_symmetry.space_group_name_H-M   'P 1'
#
loop_
_entity.id
_entity.type
_entity.pdbx_description
1 polymer ?
#
loop_
_entity_poly.entity_id
_entity_poly.type
_entity_poly.pdbx_seq_one_letter_code
_entity_poly.pdbx_strand_id
1 'polypeptide(L)'
;MYFDFHSELAKLGQEIEQLCAPELRGANNAAAFFAAKGKVLTILNVLYGEKSREFRVVKLTSSPATVVKVVKHIMDSPDRNTLSSKVVNL
;
A
#
# COMPACT_ATOMS: atom_id res chain seq x y z
N MET A 1 5.33 16.55 -5.17
CA MET A 1 5.80 15.36 -4.43
C MET A 1 4.67 14.37 -4.09
N TYR A 2 3.44 14.81 -3.78
CA TYR A 2 2.32 13.89 -3.46
C TYR A 2 1.75 13.06 -4.64
N PHE A 3 1.77 13.59 -5.87
CA PHE A 3 1.27 12.86 -7.05
C PHE A 3 2.05 11.59 -7.36
N ASP A 4 3.31 11.50 -6.94
CA ASP A 4 4.19 10.36 -7.21
C ASP A 4 3.83 9.13 -6.37
N PHE A 5 3.35 9.36 -5.14
CA PHE A 5 3.04 8.29 -4.19
C PHE A 5 1.89 7.39 -4.65
N HIS A 6 0.84 7.93 -5.29
CA HIS A 6 -0.26 7.09 -5.78
C HIS A 6 0.16 6.22 -6.97
N SER A 7 0.98 6.75 -7.89
CA SER A 7 1.53 5.95 -8.98
C SER A 7 2.50 4.88 -8.46
N GLU A 8 3.35 5.22 -7.49
CA GLU A 8 4.27 4.28 -6.86
C GLU A 8 3.50 3.20 -6.08
N LEU A 9 2.47 3.58 -5.32
CA LEU A 9 1.62 2.66 -4.59
C LEU A 9 0.90 1.67 -5.52
N ALA A 10 0.40 2.16 -6.66
CA ALA A 10 -0.22 1.31 -7.68
C ALA A 10 0.78 0.31 -8.29
N LYS A 11 2.00 0.76 -8.63
CA LYS A 11 3.07 -0.12 -9.13
C LYS A 11 3.42 -1.21 -8.10
N LEU A 12 3.60 -0.83 -6.84
CA LEU A 12 3.87 -1.79 -5.76
C LEU A 12 2.72 -2.78 -5.54
N GLY A 13 1.47 -2.33 -5.69
CA GLY A 13 0.30 -3.21 -5.65
C GLY A 13 0.36 -4.28 -6.74
N GLN A 14 0.70 -3.89 -7.96
CA GLN A 14 0.86 -4.81 -9.10
C GLN A 14 2.06 -5.77 -8.90
N GLU A 15 3.19 -5.28 -8.40
CA GLU A 15 4.35 -6.13 -8.08
C GLU A 15 3.98 -7.20 -7.05
N ILE A 16 3.29 -6.82 -5.97
CA ILE A 16 2.85 -7.75 -4.94
C ILE A 16 1.83 -8.76 -5.48
N GLU A 17 0.93 -8.33 -6.37
CA GLU A 17 -0.02 -9.22 -7.04
C GLU A 17 0.70 -10.27 -7.91
N GLN A 18 1.73 -9.86 -8.66
CA GLN A 18 2.54 -10.78 -9.47
C GLN A 18 3.31 -11.80 -8.61
N LEU A 19 3.79 -11.42 -7.42
CA LEU A 19 4.43 -12.36 -6.49
C LEU A 19 3.50 -13.47 -5.99
N CYS A 20 2.18 -13.27 -6.10
CA CYS A 20 1.17 -14.27 -5.77
C CYS A 20 0.91 -15.27 -6.90
N ALA A 21 1.40 -15.01 -8.11
CA ALA A 21 1.19 -15.87 -9.26
C ALA A 21 1.73 -17.28 -8.97
N PRO A 22 0.95 -18.35 -9.23
CA PRO A 22 1.36 -19.73 -8.94
C PRO A 22 2.71 -20.11 -9.56
N GLU A 23 3.01 -19.53 -10.72
CA GLU A 23 4.20 -19.80 -11.54
C GLU A 23 5.51 -19.33 -10.90
N LEU A 24 5.44 -18.42 -9.93
CA LEU A 24 6.61 -17.80 -9.32
C LEU A 24 6.92 -18.31 -7.91
N ARG A 25 6.12 -19.24 -7.33
CA ARG A 25 6.22 -19.65 -5.91
C ARG A 25 7.59 -20.29 -5.54
N GLY A 26 8.56 -19.45 -5.22
CA GLY A 26 9.85 -19.82 -4.62
C GLY A 26 10.17 -18.97 -3.38
N ALA A 27 11.19 -19.36 -2.61
CA ALA A 27 11.64 -18.63 -1.41
C ALA A 27 12.00 -17.16 -1.70
N ASN A 28 12.42 -16.86 -2.93
CA ASN A 28 12.68 -15.49 -3.40
C ASN A 28 11.44 -14.57 -3.31
N ASN A 29 10.23 -15.12 -3.42
CA ASN A 29 9.00 -14.33 -3.40
C ASN A 29 8.65 -13.80 -2.01
N ALA A 30 9.03 -14.51 -0.96
CA ALA A 30 8.76 -14.06 0.41
C ALA A 30 9.60 -12.81 0.74
N ALA A 31 10.90 -12.85 0.43
CA ALA A 31 11.78 -11.69 0.62
C ALA A 31 11.36 -10.50 -0.25
N ALA A 32 11.04 -10.74 -1.53
CA ALA A 32 10.53 -9.71 -2.44
C ALA A 32 9.21 -9.11 -1.93
N PHE A 33 8.31 -9.93 -1.40
CA PHE A 33 7.06 -9.45 -0.80
C PHE A 33 7.31 -8.55 0.40
N PHE A 34 8.15 -8.95 1.36
CA PHE A 34 8.42 -8.12 2.53
C PHE A 34 9.11 -6.81 2.17
N ALA A 35 10.00 -6.81 1.16
CA ALA A 35 10.61 -5.59 0.65
C ALA A 35 9.58 -4.64 0.02
N ALA A 36 8.70 -5.15 -0.86
CA ALA A 36 7.63 -4.36 -1.47
C ALA A 36 6.63 -3.84 -0.42
N LYS A 37 6.25 -4.69 0.54
CA LYS A 37 5.41 -4.33 1.69
C LYS A 37 6.04 -3.20 2.52
N GLY A 38 7.35 -3.21 2.72
CA GLY A 38 8.07 -2.14 3.42
C GLY A 38 7.91 -0.80 2.71
N LYS A 39 8.05 -0.76 1.38
CA LYS A 39 7.83 0.46 0.58
C LYS A 39 6.38 0.95 0.66
N VAL A 40 5.41 0.03 0.60
CA VAL A 40 3.99 0.36 0.81
C VAL A 40 3.79 1.03 2.17
N LEU A 41 4.37 0.49 3.24
CA LEU A 41 4.26 1.09 4.58
C LEU A 41 4.87 2.49 4.64
N THR A 42 6.02 2.72 4.00
CA THR A 42 6.62 4.07 3.91
C THR A 42 5.66 5.05 3.26
N ILE A 43 5.05 4.67 2.13
CA ILE A 43 4.08 5.52 1.42
C ILE A 43 2.84 5.76 2.28
N LEU A 44 2.27 4.72 2.88
CA LEU A 44 1.08 4.85 3.73
C LEU A 44 1.33 5.70 4.97
N ASN A 45 2.53 5.67 5.53
CA ASN A 45 2.89 6.54 6.64
C ASN A 45 2.90 8.02 6.21
N VAL A 46 3.45 8.32 5.03
CA VAL A 46 3.47 9.69 4.50
C VAL A 46 2.06 10.18 4.16
N LEU A 47 1.22 9.33 3.58
CA LEU A 47 -0.13 9.71 3.14
C LEU A 47 -1.16 9.77 4.27
N TYR A 48 -1.09 8.86 5.23
CA TYR A 48 -2.15 8.65 6.23
C TYR A 48 -1.65 8.60 7.69
N GLY A 49 -0.33 8.45 7.90
CA GLY A 49 0.28 8.28 9.21
C GLY A 49 0.17 6.86 9.77
N GLU A 50 1.07 6.51 10.70
CA GLU A 50 1.15 5.16 11.29
C GLU A 50 -0.11 4.73 12.05
N LYS A 51 -0.92 5.69 12.52
CA LYS A 51 -2.17 5.41 13.25
C LYS A 51 -3.35 5.11 12.32
N SER A 52 -3.21 5.32 11.01
CA SER A 52 -4.25 5.03 10.03
C SER A 52 -4.62 3.55 9.98
N ARG A 53 -5.84 3.26 9.54
CA ARG A 53 -6.34 1.89 9.41
C ARG A 53 -5.54 1.15 8.35
N GLU A 54 -5.25 1.80 7.23
CA GLU A 54 -4.54 1.30 6.07
C GLU A 54 -3.14 0.85 6.46
N PHE A 55 -2.38 1.72 7.13
CA PHE A 55 -1.03 1.41 7.59
C PHE A 55 -1.04 0.22 8.57
N ARG A 56 -1.95 0.23 9.55
CA ARG A 56 -2.03 -0.85 10.56
C ARG A 56 -2.39 -2.20 9.93
N VAL A 57 -3.35 -2.23 9.00
CA VAL A 57 -3.75 -3.45 8.30
C VAL A 57 -2.57 -4.01 7.50
N VAL A 58 -1.87 -3.17 6.73
CA VAL A 58 -0.69 -3.60 5.98
C VAL A 58 0.42 -4.07 6.93
N LYS A 59 0.69 -3.33 8.01
CA LYS A 59 1.76 -3.67 8.97
C LYS A 59 1.56 -5.07 9.54
N LEU A 60 0.35 -5.40 9.97
CA LEU A 60 0.05 -6.65 10.68
C LEU A 60 -0.16 -7.85 9.76
N THR A 61 -0.55 -7.67 8.50
CA THR A 61 -0.82 -8.80 7.59
C THR A 61 0.46 -9.39 7.01
N SER A 62 0.55 -10.72 6.96
CA SER A 62 1.55 -11.44 6.16
C SER A 62 0.99 -11.92 4.81
N SER A 63 -0.28 -11.62 4.52
CA SER A 63 -0.96 -12.02 3.28
C SER A 63 -0.76 -10.96 2.19
N PRO A 64 -0.10 -11.30 1.06
CA PRO A 64 0.02 -10.41 -0.10
C PRO A 64 -1.32 -9.94 -0.67
N ALA A 65 -2.30 -10.85 -0.76
CA ALA A 65 -3.63 -10.54 -1.27
C ALA A 65 -4.35 -9.46 -0.43
N THR A 66 -4.12 -9.44 0.89
CA THR A 66 -4.63 -8.38 1.76
C THR A 66 -3.99 -7.04 1.45
N VAL A 67 -2.68 -7.00 1.19
CA VAL A 67 -1.98 -5.76 0.83
C VAL A 67 -2.50 -5.21 -0.50
N VAL A 68 -2.67 -6.06 -1.52
CA VAL A 68 -3.24 -5.66 -2.82
C VAL A 68 -4.64 -5.09 -2.66
N LYS A 69 -5.50 -5.70 -1.85
CA LYS A 69 -6.86 -5.18 -1.58
C LYS A 69 -6.83 -3.79 -0.94
N VAL A 70 -5.91 -3.54 0.00
CA VAL A 70 -5.77 -2.22 0.62
C VAL A 70 -5.31 -1.19 -0.39
N VAL A 71 -4.30 -1.50 -1.19
CA VAL A 71 -3.82 -0.61 -2.27
C VAL A 71 -4.95 -0.29 -3.24
N LYS A 72 -5.67 -1.30 -3.72
CA LYS A 72 -6.80 -1.12 -4.63
C LYS A 72 -7.89 -0.25 -4.02
N HIS A 73 -8.25 -0.48 -2.76
CA HIS A 73 -9.23 0.36 -2.05
C HIS A 73 -8.81 1.83 -1.98
N ILE A 74 -7.52 2.10 -1.72
CA ILE A 74 -6.98 3.47 -1.73
C ILE A 74 -7.06 4.09 -3.12
N MET A 75 -6.72 3.32 -4.16
CA MET A 75 -6.78 3.80 -5.54
C MET A 75 -8.23 4.04 -6.02
N ASP A 76 -9.17 3.20 -5.61
CA ASP A 76 -10.58 3.31 -6.01
C ASP A 76 -11.37 4.33 -5.16
N SER A 77 -10.77 4.86 -4.08
CA SER A 77 -11.45 5.81 -3.20
C SER A 77 -11.75 7.13 -3.92
N PRO A 78 -13.02 7.59 -3.94
CA PRO A 78 -13.41 8.85 -4.58
C PRO A 78 -12.90 10.09 -3.82
N ASP A 79 -12.43 9.93 -2.58
CA ASP A 79 -11.88 11.00 -1.72
C ASP A 79 -10.46 11.47 -2.15
N ARG A 80 -10.00 11.11 -3.35
CA ARG A 80 -8.73 11.59 -3.93
C ARG A 80 -8.59 13.12 -3.92
N ASN A 81 -9.70 13.86 -3.87
CA ASN A 81 -9.71 15.32 -3.80
C ASN A 81 -9.81 15.90 -2.38
N THR A 82 -10.07 15.08 -1.36
CA THR A 82 -10.45 15.55 -0.01
C THR A 82 -9.31 15.48 1.01
N LEU A 83 -8.16 14.89 0.65
CA LEU A 83 -6.96 14.80 1.50
C LEU A 83 -6.20 16.14 1.66
N SER A 84 -6.59 17.20 0.96
CA SER A 84 -6.06 18.56 1.18
C SER A 84 -6.85 19.36 2.25
N SER A 85 -7.99 18.88 2.74
CA SER A 85 -8.95 19.71 3.52
C SER A 85 -9.38 19.11 4.87
N LYS A 86 -8.51 18.39 5.56
CA LYS A 86 -8.69 18.11 7.00
C LYS A 86 -7.42 18.35 7.81
N VAL A 87 -6.90 19.57 7.71
CA VAL A 87 -6.38 20.28 8.88
C VAL A 87 -7.41 21.36 9.18
N VAL A 88 -8.46 21.00 9.93
CA VAL A 88 -9.39 22.00 10.49
C VAL A 88 -8.94 22.25 11.92
N ASN A 89 -8.68 23.52 12.18
CA ASN A 89 -8.08 24.12 13.37
C ASN A 89 -8.53 23.50 14.70
N LEU A 90 -7.56 23.31 15.60
CA LEU A 90 -7.74 23.30 17.06
C LEU A 90 -7.79 24.74 17.55
#